data_AF-A0AA87IQH5-F1
#
_entry.id   AF-A0AA87IQH5-F1
#
_cell.length_a   1.000
_cell.length_b   1.000
_cell.length_c   1.000
_cell.angle_alpha   90.00
_cell.angle_beta   90.00
_cell.angle_gamma   90.00
#
_symmetry.space_group_name_H-M   'P 1'
#
loop_
_entity.id
_entity.type
_entity.pdbx_description
1 polymer ?
#
loop_
_entity_poly.entity_id
_entity_poly.type
_entity_poly.pdbx_seq_one_letter_code
_entity_poly.pdbx_strand_id
1 'polypeptide(L)'
;MFGFKRRQAISDSDLDELKIFLSSTLEKMLLTRDETLNTLKKYDLVLISSWEGSYLVADIFQLSKFNLTDGRAERGKNVPFYTIARSFTRKNDLIVYLDEHQNKCMRLKNLLAFRHTCYLLQTVDIEVLSERKYTCTW
;
A
#
# COMPACT_ATOMS: atom_id res chain seq x y z
N MET A 1 -7.18 -17.78 9.43
CA MET A 1 -6.04 -17.27 10.22
C MET A 1 -4.76 -17.68 9.48
N PHE A 2 -4.22 -16.81 8.63
CA PHE A 2 -3.09 -17.15 7.76
C PHE A 2 -1.81 -17.26 8.60
N GLY A 3 -1.32 -18.51 8.74
CA GLY A 3 -0.08 -18.81 9.43
C GLY A 3 1.12 -18.30 8.62
N PHE A 4 1.60 -17.11 8.97
CA PHE A 4 2.86 -16.57 8.48
C PHE A 4 4.04 -17.41 8.99
N LYS A 5 4.36 -18.51 8.30
CA LYS A 5 5.57 -19.32 8.53
C LYS A 5 6.80 -18.41 8.36
N ARG A 6 7.57 -18.23 9.45
CA ARG A 6 8.88 -17.53 9.57
C ARG A 6 9.04 -16.31 8.64
N ARG A 7 8.72 -15.11 9.17
CA ARG A 7 9.13 -13.83 8.55
C ARG A 7 10.64 -13.87 8.33
N GLN A 8 11.09 -14.02 7.09
CA GLN A 8 12.47 -13.66 6.76
C GLN A 8 12.59 -12.17 7.03
N ALA A 9 13.49 -11.80 7.93
CA ALA A 9 13.69 -10.42 8.32
C ALA A 9 14.23 -9.62 7.13
N ILE A 10 13.58 -8.50 6.83
CA ILE A 10 14.20 -7.44 6.02
C ILE A 10 15.08 -6.61 6.95
N SER A 11 16.05 -5.87 6.41
CA SER A 11 16.86 -4.99 7.25
C SER A 11 16.02 -3.84 7.81
N ASP A 12 16.41 -3.28 8.95
CA ASP A 12 15.70 -2.14 9.55
C ASP A 12 15.67 -0.94 8.60
N SER A 13 16.76 -0.70 7.86
CA SER A 13 16.83 0.31 6.80
C SER A 13 15.79 0.08 5.71
N ASP A 14 15.56 -1.17 5.30
CA ASP A 14 14.57 -1.48 4.28
C ASP A 14 13.15 -1.31 4.84
N LEU A 15 12.93 -1.65 6.11
CA LEU A 15 11.65 -1.45 6.78
C LEU A 15 11.30 0.03 6.90
N ASP A 16 12.26 0.87 7.28
CA ASP A 16 12.06 2.31 7.38
C ASP A 16 11.78 2.94 6.02
N GLU A 17 12.45 2.47 4.96
CA GLU A 17 12.16 2.91 3.58
C GLU A 17 10.71 2.55 3.17
N LEU A 18 10.23 1.35 3.53
CA LEU A 18 8.83 0.96 3.30
C LEU A 18 7.85 1.83 4.08
N LYS A 19 8.15 2.14 5.35
CA LYS A 19 7.33 3.03 6.18
C LYS A 19 7.24 4.42 5.57
N ILE A 20 8.37 5.02 5.18
CA ILE A 20 8.40 6.34 4.54
C ILE A 20 7.61 6.33 3.22
N PHE A 21 7.78 5.28 2.42
CA PHE A 21 7.04 5.11 1.16
C PHE A 21 5.53 5.08 1.39
N LEU A 22 5.05 4.30 2.37
CA LEU A 22 3.63 4.22 2.70
C LEU A 22 3.11 5.53 3.31
N SER A 23 3.79 6.05 4.35
CA SER A 23 3.40 7.28 5.05
C SER A 23 3.26 8.45 4.09
N SER A 24 4.29 8.70 3.26
CA SER A 24 4.27 9.82 2.31
C SER A 24 3.12 9.73 1.31
N THR A 25 2.71 8.52 0.92
CA THR A 25 1.64 8.30 -0.06
C THR A 25 0.26 8.45 0.60
N LEU A 26 0.09 7.90 1.80
CA LEU A 26 -1.17 8.00 2.55
C LEU A 26 -1.42 9.43 3.04
N GLU A 27 -0.43 10.06 3.66
CA GLU A 27 -0.54 11.43 4.20
C GLU A 27 -0.81 12.45 3.10
N LYS A 28 -0.17 12.30 1.93
CA LYS A 28 -0.42 13.17 0.78
C LYS A 28 -1.85 13.00 0.27
N MET A 29 -2.35 11.77 0.14
CA MET A 29 -3.73 11.50 -0.28
C MET A 29 -4.75 12.03 0.73
N LEU A 30 -4.49 11.89 2.03
CA LEU A 30 -5.35 12.45 3.09
C LEU A 30 -5.38 13.99 3.03
N LEU A 31 -4.26 14.62 2.68
CA LEU A 31 -4.15 16.07 2.56
C LEU A 31 -4.85 16.61 1.30
N THR A 32 -4.61 16.02 0.13
CA THR A 32 -5.16 16.51 -1.14
C THR A 32 -6.59 16.03 -1.39
N ARG A 33 -6.97 14.90 -0.78
CA ARG A 33 -8.17 14.11 -1.11
C ARG A 33 -8.21 13.59 -2.55
N ASP A 34 -7.08 13.69 -3.25
CA ASP A 34 -6.92 13.18 -4.61
C ASP A 34 -6.23 11.82 -4.59
N GLU A 35 -6.52 11.00 -5.60
CA GLU A 35 -5.76 9.78 -5.85
C GLU A 35 -4.25 10.09 -5.91
N THR A 36 -3.48 9.41 -5.09
CA THR A 36 -2.03 9.58 -5.02
C THR A 36 -1.34 8.29 -5.41
N LEU A 37 -0.51 8.39 -6.43
CA LEU A 37 0.36 7.30 -6.89
C LEU A 37 1.79 7.57 -6.42
N ASN A 38 2.43 6.53 -5.89
CA ASN A 38 3.85 6.54 -5.61
C ASN A 38 4.49 5.21 -6.04
N THR A 39 5.78 5.24 -6.36
CA THR A 39 6.52 4.06 -6.83
C THR A 39 7.79 3.86 -6.00
N LEU A 40 8.07 2.60 -5.64
CA LEU A 40 9.31 2.21 -4.98
C LEU A 40 10.08 1.22 -5.88
N LYS A 41 10.88 1.78 -6.79
CA LYS A 41 11.60 1.04 -7.84
C LYS A 41 12.50 -0.07 -7.28
N LYS A 42 13.13 0.15 -6.12
CA LYS A 42 14.03 -0.81 -5.45
C LYS A 42 13.35 -2.17 -5.20
N TYR A 43 12.03 -2.17 -4.99
CA TYR A 43 11.25 -3.37 -4.68
C TYR A 43 10.21 -3.69 -5.75
N ASP A 44 10.22 -2.99 -6.88
CA ASP A 44 9.26 -3.18 -7.95
C ASP A 44 7.80 -2.96 -7.50
N LEU A 45 7.58 -1.99 -6.59
CA LEU A 45 6.26 -1.71 -6.01
C LEU A 45 5.68 -0.38 -6.54
N VAL A 46 4.37 -0.38 -6.74
CA VAL A 46 3.55 0.81 -6.93
C VAL A 46 2.46 0.80 -5.87
N LEU A 47 2.23 1.95 -5.25
CA LEU A 47 1.13 2.16 -4.32
C LEU A 47 0.24 3.24 -4.89
N ILE A 48 -1.05 2.95 -5.00
CA ILE A 48 -2.07 3.94 -5.29
C ILE A 48 -2.97 4.03 -4.06
N SER A 49 -3.10 5.22 -3.49
CA SER A 49 -4.04 5.50 -2.43
C SER A 49 -5.13 6.43 -2.93
N SER A 50 -6.37 6.20 -2.51
CA SER A 50 -7.53 6.98 -2.95
C SER A 50 -8.66 6.93 -1.94
N TRP A 51 -9.63 7.82 -2.12
CA TRP A 51 -10.91 7.78 -1.43
C TRP A 51 -11.96 7.08 -2.29
N GLU A 52 -12.60 6.05 -1.73
CA GLU A 52 -13.79 5.42 -2.30
C GLU A 52 -14.94 5.53 -1.31
N GLY A 53 -15.76 6.56 -1.49
CA GLY A 53 -16.80 6.91 -0.53
C GLY A 53 -16.21 7.21 0.85
N SER A 54 -16.57 6.43 1.86
CA SER A 54 -16.04 6.55 3.24
C SER A 54 -14.81 5.70 3.51
N TYR A 55 -14.25 5.03 2.49
CA TYR A 55 -13.10 4.15 2.63
C TYR A 55 -11.85 4.83 2.06
N LEU A 56 -10.77 4.72 2.82
CA LEU A 56 -9.42 4.89 2.32
C LEU A 56 -9.02 3.57 1.65
N VAL A 57 -8.75 3.60 0.36
CA VAL A 57 -8.34 2.43 -0.42
C VAL A 57 -6.86 2.56 -0.77
N ALA A 58 -6.10 1.51 -0.52
CA ALA A 58 -4.70 1.41 -0.91
C ALA A 58 -4.49 0.14 -1.75
N ASP A 59 -4.05 0.34 -2.97
CA ASP A 59 -3.78 -0.69 -3.97
C ASP A 59 -2.28 -0.83 -4.20
N ILE A 60 -1.76 -2.05 -4.10
CA ILE A 60 -0.37 -2.38 -4.40
C ILE A 60 -0.30 -3.10 -5.75
N PHE A 61 0.58 -2.61 -6.62
CA PHE A 61 0.89 -3.23 -7.90
C PHE A 61 2.38 -3.53 -8.01
N GLN A 62 2.71 -4.39 -8.97
CA GLN A 62 4.09 -4.64 -9.37
C GLN A 62 4.48 -3.68 -10.50
N LEU A 63 5.50 -2.83 -10.29
CA LEU A 63 5.90 -1.77 -11.23
C LEU A 63 6.26 -2.31 -12.62
N SER A 64 6.95 -3.44 -12.70
CA SER A 64 7.33 -4.09 -13.96
C SER A 64 6.16 -4.62 -14.79
N LYS A 65 4.97 -4.75 -14.18
CA LYS A 65 3.72 -5.12 -14.86
C LYS A 65 2.74 -3.96 -14.95
N PHE A 66 3.13 -2.79 -14.46
CA PHE A 66 2.26 -1.65 -14.33
C PHE A 66 2.29 -0.82 -15.61
N ASN A 67 1.15 -0.74 -16.28
CA ASN A 67 0.96 0.05 -17.49
C ASN A 67 0.53 1.48 -17.13
N LEU A 68 1.41 2.44 -17.41
CA LEU A 68 1.11 3.87 -17.39
C LEU A 68 0.76 4.30 -18.82
N THR A 69 -0.51 4.56 -19.10
CA THR A 69 -0.95 5.23 -20.33
C THR A 69 -1.33 6.67 -20.00
N ASP A 70 -0.75 7.63 -20.72
CA ASP A 70 -1.04 9.07 -20.65
C ASP A 70 -1.02 9.71 -19.24
N GLY A 71 -0.09 9.24 -18.39
CA GLY A 71 0.13 9.82 -17.06
C GLY A 71 -0.99 9.54 -16.05
N ARG A 72 -1.97 8.70 -16.38
CA ARG A 72 -3.01 8.22 -15.45
C ARG A 72 -2.92 6.71 -15.31
N ALA A 73 -3.07 6.24 -14.08
CA ALA A 73 -3.22 4.81 -13.81
C ALA A 73 -4.60 4.36 -14.30
N GLU A 74 -4.68 3.72 -15.46
CA GLU A 74 -5.92 3.06 -15.86
C GLU A 74 -6.11 1.80 -15.01
N ARG A 75 -6.94 1.90 -13.96
CA ARG A 75 -7.30 0.76 -13.09
C ARG A 75 -7.89 -0.43 -13.86
N GLY A 76 -8.48 -0.21 -15.04
CA GLY A 76 -9.00 -1.29 -15.89
C GLY A 76 -7.91 -2.14 -16.57
N LYS A 77 -6.67 -1.64 -16.68
CA LYS A 77 -5.54 -2.35 -17.31
C LYS A 77 -4.52 -2.86 -16.30
N ASN A 78 -4.60 -2.39 -15.05
CA ASN A 78 -3.71 -2.76 -13.96
C ASN A 78 -4.52 -3.47 -12.89
N VAL A 79 -4.24 -4.76 -12.68
CA VAL A 79 -4.87 -5.52 -11.60
C VAL A 79 -4.00 -5.40 -10.35
N PRO A 80 -4.53 -4.89 -9.22
CA PRO A 80 -3.77 -4.81 -7.98
C PRO A 80 -3.48 -6.22 -7.46
N PHE A 81 -2.29 -6.40 -6.93
CA PHE A 81 -1.87 -7.63 -6.26
C PHE A 81 -2.48 -7.70 -4.87
N TYR A 82 -2.67 -6.54 -4.27
CA TYR A 82 -3.24 -6.38 -2.95
C TYR A 82 -4.04 -5.10 -2.90
N THR A 83 -5.26 -5.19 -2.39
CA THR A 83 -6.11 -4.04 -2.12
C THR A 83 -6.52 -4.10 -0.66
N ILE A 84 -6.40 -2.96 0.02
CA ILE A 84 -6.93 -2.80 1.36
C ILE A 84 -7.79 -1.55 1.39
N ALA A 85 -9.03 -1.70 1.83
CA ALA A 85 -9.95 -0.59 2.06
C ALA A 85 -10.25 -0.52 3.55
N ARG A 86 -9.95 0.63 4.15
CA ARG A 86 -10.22 0.91 5.56
C ARG A 86 -11.29 1.98 5.67
N SER A 87 -12.34 1.71 6.43
CA SER A 87 -13.34 2.75 6.70
C SER A 87 -12.75 3.83 7.57
N PHE A 88 -12.87 5.07 7.12
CA PHE A 88 -12.41 6.22 7.91
C PHE A 88 -13.38 6.56 9.06
N THR A 89 -14.63 6.12 8.95
CA THR A 89 -15.67 6.37 9.97
C THR A 89 -15.82 5.20 10.94
N ARG A 90 -15.61 3.97 10.48
CA ARG A 90 -15.70 2.75 11.28
C ARG A 90 -14.33 2.09 11.36
N LYS A 91 -13.53 2.47 12.37
CA LYS A 91 -12.13 2.02 12.51
C LYS A 91 -11.89 0.51 12.38
N ASN A 92 -12.88 -0.33 12.73
CA ASN A 92 -12.76 -1.78 12.67
C ASN A 92 -13.20 -2.41 11.33
N ASP A 93 -13.72 -1.60 10.40
CA ASP A 93 -14.16 -2.08 9.10
C ASP A 93 -13.01 -2.02 8.10
N LEU A 94 -12.52 -3.22 7.77
CA LEU A 94 -11.35 -3.44 6.92
C LEU A 94 -11.69 -4.51 5.88
N ILE A 95 -11.56 -4.14 4.62
CA ILE A 95 -11.72 -5.04 3.49
C ILE A 95 -10.32 -5.28 2.92
N VAL A 96 -9.95 -6.56 2.78
CA VAL A 96 -8.65 -6.96 2.24
C VAL A 96 -8.87 -7.93 1.09
N TYR A 97 -8.25 -7.64 -0.04
CA TYR A 97 -8.17 -8.52 -1.19
C TYR A 97 -6.69 -8.79 -1.52
N LEU A 98 -6.35 -10.05 -1.76
CA LEU A 98 -5.01 -10.48 -2.13
C LEU A 98 -5.12 -11.44 -3.31
N ASP A 99 -4.45 -11.12 -4.42
CA ASP A 99 -4.30 -12.02 -5.54
C ASP A 99 -3.09 -12.94 -5.31
N GLU A 100 -3.35 -14.13 -4.77
CA GLU A 100 -2.31 -15.12 -4.47
C GLU A 100 -1.60 -15.66 -5.73
N HIS A 101 -2.23 -15.57 -6.91
CA HIS A 101 -1.67 -16.09 -8.15
C HIS A 101 -0.54 -15.20 -8.66
N GLN A 102 -0.63 -13.89 -8.44
CA GLN A 102 0.37 -12.93 -8.94
C GLN A 102 1.66 -12.91 -8.12
N ASN A 103 1.64 -13.41 -6.89
CA ASN A 103 2.82 -13.51 -6.00
C ASN A 103 3.85 -14.55 -6.44
N LYS A 104 3.48 -15.52 -7.29
CA LYS A 104 4.34 -16.66 -7.66
C LYS A 104 5.55 -16.29 -8.50
N CYS A 105 5.54 -15.13 -9.16
CA CYS A 105 6.61 -14.71 -10.08
C CYS A 105 7.53 -13.62 -9.51
N MET A 106 7.35 -13.21 -8.25
CA MET A 106 8.19 -12.19 -7.64
C MET A 106 9.55 -12.75 -7.21
N ARG A 107 10.62 -11.97 -7.40
CA ARG A 107 11.92 -12.25 -6.77
C ARG A 107 11.78 -12.20 -5.26
N LEU A 108 12.55 -13.02 -4.54
CA LEU A 108 12.46 -13.14 -3.08
C LEU A 108 12.48 -11.79 -2.36
N LYS A 109 13.42 -10.90 -2.72
CA LYS A 109 13.53 -9.55 -2.14
C LYS A 109 12.25 -8.72 -2.31
N ASN A 110 11.65 -8.74 -3.49
CA ASN A 110 10.43 -7.99 -3.78
C ASN A 110 9.23 -8.61 -3.08
N LEU A 111 9.16 -9.95 -3.02
CA LEU A 111 8.12 -10.67 -2.30
C LEU A 111 8.15 -10.36 -0.80
N LEU A 112 9.35 -10.28 -0.21
CA LEU A 112 9.49 -9.90 1.20
C LEU A 112 9.03 -8.46 1.43
N ALA A 113 9.50 -7.52 0.63
CA ALA A 113 9.07 -6.13 0.71
C ALA A 113 7.54 -6.01 0.56
N PHE A 114 6.95 -6.64 -0.46
CA PHE A 114 5.50 -6.70 -0.67
C PHE A 114 4.76 -7.22 0.56
N ARG A 115 5.19 -8.34 1.15
CA ARG A 115 4.56 -8.92 2.36
C ARG A 115 4.65 -7.96 3.55
N HIS A 116 5.79 -7.31 3.74
CA HIS A 116 5.96 -6.30 4.78
C HIS A 116 5.08 -5.07 4.52
N THR A 117 4.97 -4.59 3.27
CA THR A 117 4.06 -3.50 2.89
C THR A 117 2.60 -3.85 3.19
N CYS A 118 2.16 -5.07 2.85
CA CYS A 118 0.80 -5.53 3.15
C CYS A 118 0.53 -5.53 4.66
N TYR A 119 1.48 -6.05 5.45
CA TYR A 119 1.38 -6.05 6.91
C TYR A 119 1.31 -4.63 7.48
N LEU A 120 2.21 -3.76 7.04
CA LEU A 120 2.26 -2.36 7.44
C LEU A 120 0.92 -1.66 7.15
N LEU A 121 0.33 -1.83 5.97
CA LEU A 121 -0.98 -1.24 5.66
C LEU A 121 -2.12 -1.78 6.55
N GLN A 122 -2.04 -3.02 7.02
CA GLN A 122 -3.02 -3.57 7.94
C GLN A 122 -2.87 -2.98 9.35
N THR A 123 -1.64 -2.70 9.79
CA THR A 123 -1.36 -2.27 11.17
C THR A 123 -1.17 -0.77 11.34
N VAL A 124 -0.97 -0.01 10.26
CA VAL A 124 -0.81 1.44 10.31
C VAL A 124 -1.97 2.07 11.07
N ASP A 125 -1.71 3.04 11.93
CA ASP A 125 -2.75 3.93 12.45
C ASP A 125 -2.53 5.33 11.89
N ILE A 126 -3.63 6.07 11.70
CA ILE A 126 -3.60 7.41 11.11
C ILE A 126 -4.05 8.39 12.18
N GLU A 127 -3.08 9.15 12.70
CA GLU A 127 -3.34 10.21 13.65
C GLU A 127 -3.66 11.51 12.92
N VAL A 128 -4.76 12.15 13.33
CA VAL A 128 -5.17 13.47 12.86
C VAL A 128 -4.66 14.51 13.86
N LEU A 129 -3.55 15.17 13.53
CA LEU A 129 -2.95 16.19 14.39
C LEU A 129 -3.63 17.57 14.22
N SER A 130 -4.11 17.88 13.02
CA SER A 130 -4.92 19.07 12.72
C SER A 130 -5.67 18.90 11.39
N GLU A 131 -6.51 19.86 11.00
CA GLU A 131 -7.31 19.82 9.75
C GLU A 131 -6.49 19.51 8.48
N ARG A 132 -5.19 19.78 8.49
CA ARG A 132 -4.27 19.57 7.36
C ARG A 132 -3.00 18.82 7.74
N LYS A 133 -2.99 18.13 8.87
CA LYS A 133 -1.82 17.38 9.33
C LYS A 133 -2.23 15.98 9.76
N TYR A 134 -1.81 15.01 8.95
CA TYR A 134 -2.00 13.59 9.18
C TYR A 134 -0.64 12.95 9.38
N THR A 135 -0.55 11.95 10.25
CA THR A 135 0.69 11.19 10.46
C THR A 135 0.37 9.71 10.57
N CYS A 136 1.12 8.89 9.84
CA CYS A 136 1.04 7.44 9.95
C CYS A 136 1.93 6.93 11.10
N THR A 137 1.36 6.16 12.01
CA THR A 137 2.04 5.51 13.14
C THR A 137 2.05 3.98 12.94
N TRP A 138 3.10 3.32 13.46
CA TRP A 138 3.47 1.94 13.11
C TRP A 138 3.66 1.04 14.32
#